data_AF-A0A9E7R026-F1
#
_entry.id   AF-A0A9E7R026-F1
#
_cell.length_a   1.000
_cell.length_b   1.000
_cell.length_c   1.000
_cell.angle_alpha   90.00
_cell.angle_beta   90.00
_cell.angle_gamma   90.00
#
_symmetry.space_group_name_H-M   'P 1'
#
loop_
_entity.id
_entity.type
_entity.pdbx_description
1 polymer ?
#
loop_
_entity_poly.entity_id
_entity_poly.type
_entity_poly.pdbx_seq_one_letter_code
_entity_poly.pdbx_strand_id
1 'polypeptide(L)'
;MRRLAPVVLCATLVVLAGCSTGLPGGPTGLAGTPGDDTDPVSTPTPRPTLAPGESPFPDRPLVVSVSNEVNQSRDFEPLVAETLAYWEANAEQYAGYEVDYRLDPDATDPDFSVRFVAGIDECGSERGHPAGCAPVVEKRGQFDPPHDVRIQGGFSDASTLAVLKHEFGHTLGLRHDDAPAEVMRAESVLTTLPRTDAVNESYAWNGSELSVYVDLGATPQRDRDELNRQVDETLAYFERGAGETVADDVSFVRTQNRTAADVVIQVGGETPCERDRGSCRYVGGLDPDGDGRLETFERLEVYVLGLEPEAVGWHVGRHVGYGLSLNTEDEYPEPLQTDASFGERRSDWWESG
;
A
#
# COMPACT_ATOMS: atom_id res chain seq x y z
N MET A 1 -32.52 12.52 -0.42
CA MET A 1 -31.31 13.11 0.18
C MET A 1 -30.60 12.04 0.99
N ARG A 2 -29.67 11.33 0.35
CA ARG A 2 -28.70 10.46 1.04
C ARG A 2 -27.38 11.21 0.99
N ARG A 3 -26.81 11.53 2.15
CA ARG A 3 -25.45 12.06 2.24
C ARG A 3 -24.53 10.92 1.81
N LEU A 4 -23.87 11.05 0.68
CA LEU A 4 -22.76 10.17 0.31
C LEU A 4 -21.52 10.76 0.99
N ALA A 5 -20.92 9.95 1.87
CA ALA A 5 -19.66 10.25 2.52
C ALA A 5 -18.53 10.28 1.46
N PRO A 6 -17.44 11.03 1.68
CA PRO A 6 -16.26 10.97 0.83
C PRO A 6 -15.75 9.52 0.79
N VAL A 7 -15.63 8.97 -0.42
CA VAL A 7 -14.96 7.68 -0.64
C VAL A 7 -13.47 8.00 -0.69
N VAL A 8 -12.82 7.96 0.47
CA VAL A 8 -11.36 7.82 0.56
C VAL A 8 -11.05 6.42 0.06
N LEU A 9 -10.42 6.32 -1.11
CA LEU A 9 -9.89 5.06 -1.59
C LEU A 9 -8.53 4.90 -0.89
N CYS A 10 -8.52 4.32 0.32
CA CYS A 10 -7.29 3.80 0.89
C CYS A 10 -6.81 2.70 -0.06
N ALA A 11 -5.78 2.95 -0.84
CA ALA A 11 -5.00 1.89 -1.46
C ALA A 11 -4.23 1.18 -0.34
N THR A 12 -4.95 0.35 0.40
CA THR A 12 -4.41 -0.57 1.39
C THR A 12 -3.47 -1.53 0.68
N LEU A 13 -2.21 -1.56 1.10
CA LEU A 13 -1.31 -2.67 0.83
C LEU A 13 -1.91 -3.92 1.50
N VAL A 14 -2.75 -4.63 0.75
CA VAL A 14 -3.14 -6.01 1.09
C VAL A 14 -1.94 -6.86 0.71
N VAL A 15 -1.10 -7.18 1.69
CA VAL A 15 -0.04 -8.18 1.49
C VAL A 15 -0.73 -9.53 1.49
N LEU A 16 -0.81 -10.12 0.30
CA LEU A 16 -1.34 -11.46 0.08
C LEU A 16 -0.37 -12.50 0.65
N ALA A 17 -0.72 -13.15 1.76
CA ALA A 17 -0.24 -14.51 2.04
C ALA A 17 -1.13 -15.50 1.26
N GLY A 18 -1.09 -15.40 -0.07
CA GLY A 18 -1.94 -16.17 -0.97
C GLY A 18 -1.28 -17.47 -1.42
N CYS A 19 -1.76 -18.62 -0.95
CA CYS A 19 -1.49 -19.90 -1.60
C CYS A 19 -2.74 -20.41 -2.33
N SER A 20 -2.63 -20.41 -3.65
CA SER A 20 -3.53 -21.08 -4.59
C SER A 20 -3.30 -22.59 -4.53
N THR A 21 -4.39 -23.35 -4.50
CA THR A 21 -4.35 -24.81 -4.71
C THR A 21 -4.19 -25.08 -6.21
N GLY A 22 -3.05 -25.67 -6.59
CA GLY A 22 -2.76 -26.02 -7.97
C GLY A 22 -3.66 -27.14 -8.49
N LEU A 23 -4.39 -26.85 -9.58
CA LEU A 23 -5.01 -27.84 -10.46
C LEU A 23 -3.94 -28.39 -11.43
N PRO A 24 -3.75 -29.71 -11.57
CA PRO A 24 -2.99 -30.26 -12.70
C PRO A 24 -3.91 -30.37 -13.93
N GLY A 25 -3.55 -29.64 -14.99
CA GLY A 25 -4.15 -29.79 -16.31
C GLY A 25 -3.51 -30.92 -17.12
N GLY A 26 -4.34 -31.62 -17.89
CA GLY A 26 -3.94 -32.26 -19.15
C GLY A 26 -4.07 -33.80 -19.21
N PRO A 27 -4.99 -34.34 -20.04
CA PRO A 27 -5.00 -35.74 -20.41
C PRO A 27 -4.21 -35.94 -21.71
N THR A 28 -3.19 -36.79 -21.67
CA THR A 28 -2.69 -37.49 -22.86
C THR A 28 -2.29 -38.89 -22.43
N GLY A 29 -3.13 -39.85 -22.80
CA GLY A 29 -2.88 -41.27 -22.54
C GLY A 29 -1.78 -41.84 -23.43
N LEU A 30 -1.23 -42.97 -22.99
CA LEU A 30 -1.27 -44.25 -23.71
C LEU A 30 -0.55 -45.33 -22.89
N ALA A 31 -1.30 -46.40 -22.61
CA ALA A 31 -0.91 -47.81 -22.51
C ALA A 31 0.39 -48.23 -21.80
N GLY A 32 0.23 -48.86 -20.63
CA GLY A 32 1.18 -49.78 -20.01
C GLY A 32 0.47 -50.73 -19.04
N THR A 33 0.60 -52.03 -19.28
CA THR A 33 -0.03 -53.21 -18.63
C THR A 33 0.25 -53.30 -17.11
N PRO A 34 -0.57 -54.02 -16.30
CA PRO A 34 -0.53 -53.97 -14.84
C PRO A 34 0.59 -54.85 -14.27
N GLY A 35 1.51 -54.23 -13.54
CA GLY A 35 2.40 -54.89 -12.59
C GLY A 35 1.77 -54.86 -11.21
N ASP A 36 1.58 -56.04 -10.65
CA ASP A 36 1.15 -56.29 -9.28
C ASP A 36 2.29 -55.91 -8.33
N ASP A 37 2.26 -54.68 -7.81
CA ASP A 37 3.01 -54.25 -6.63
C ASP A 37 2.00 -53.65 -5.64
N THR A 38 1.49 -54.49 -4.74
CA THR A 38 0.78 -54.02 -3.56
C THR A 38 1.80 -53.38 -2.61
N ASP A 39 2.09 -52.10 -2.83
CA ASP A 39 2.70 -51.27 -1.80
C ASP A 39 1.71 -51.16 -0.62
N PRO A 40 2.15 -51.42 0.63
CA PRO A 40 1.30 -51.21 1.78
C PRO A 40 0.95 -49.72 1.85
N VAL A 41 -0.34 -49.42 1.86
CA VAL A 41 -0.86 -48.10 2.22
C VAL A 41 -0.27 -47.76 3.60
N SER A 42 0.73 -46.88 3.61
CA SER A 42 1.23 -46.24 4.82
C SER A 42 0.05 -45.51 5.43
N THR A 43 -0.55 -46.12 6.44
CA THR A 43 -1.52 -45.46 7.30
C THR A 43 -0.80 -44.25 7.90
N PRO A 44 -1.34 -43.02 7.82
CA PRO A 44 -0.69 -41.89 8.48
C PRO A 44 -0.62 -42.22 9.97
N THR A 45 0.58 -42.45 10.47
CA THR A 45 0.84 -42.57 11.90
C THR A 45 0.23 -41.34 12.56
N PRO A 46 -0.61 -41.48 13.60
CA PRO A 46 -1.09 -40.33 14.36
C PRO A 46 0.10 -39.49 14.75
N ARG A 47 0.13 -38.25 14.23
CA ARG A 47 1.15 -37.28 14.58
C ARG A 47 1.10 -37.14 16.11
N PRO A 48 2.20 -37.32 16.86
CA PRO A 48 2.17 -37.11 18.30
C PRO A 48 1.89 -35.62 18.53
N THR A 49 0.64 -35.32 18.85
CA THR A 49 0.20 -34.04 19.39
C THR A 49 0.52 -34.09 20.87
N LEU A 50 1.12 -33.01 21.39
CA LEU A 50 1.37 -32.85 22.82
C LEU A 50 0.08 -33.11 23.62
N ALA A 51 0.21 -33.64 24.83
CA ALA A 51 -0.96 -33.78 25.69
C ALA A 51 -1.56 -32.38 25.97
N PRO A 52 -2.88 -32.26 26.20
CA PRO A 52 -3.47 -30.98 26.59
C PRO A 52 -2.74 -30.37 27.79
N GLY A 53 -2.31 -29.11 27.69
CA GLY A 53 -1.52 -28.43 28.73
C GLY A 53 0.00 -28.64 28.66
N GLU A 54 0.50 -29.44 27.72
CA GLU A 54 1.94 -29.70 27.60
C GLU A 54 2.59 -28.69 26.64
N SER A 55 3.55 -27.91 27.15
CA SER A 55 4.31 -26.93 26.37
C SER A 55 5.41 -27.61 25.51
N PRO A 56 5.65 -27.11 24.27
CA PRO A 56 6.78 -27.54 23.44
C PRO A 56 8.13 -27.02 23.97
N PHE A 57 8.11 -26.10 24.95
CA PHE A 57 9.29 -25.43 25.47
C PHE A 57 9.84 -26.09 26.75
N PRO A 58 11.11 -25.80 27.12
CA PRO A 58 11.63 -26.18 28.43
C PRO A 58 10.88 -25.48 29.57
N ASP A 59 10.88 -26.10 30.75
CA ASP A 59 10.26 -25.55 31.98
C ASP A 59 11.18 -24.50 32.63
N ARG A 60 11.38 -23.39 31.91
CA ARG A 60 12.13 -22.19 32.32
C ARG A 60 11.71 -20.99 31.46
N PRO A 61 11.98 -19.74 31.89
CA PRO A 61 11.77 -18.58 31.04
C PRO A 61 12.55 -18.68 29.73
N LEU A 62 11.92 -18.29 28.62
CA LEU A 62 12.48 -18.24 27.28
C LEU A 62 13.18 -16.90 27.06
N VAL A 63 14.48 -16.94 26.78
CA VAL A 63 15.32 -15.77 26.59
C VAL A 63 15.11 -15.20 25.19
N VAL A 64 14.77 -13.92 25.11
CA VAL A 64 14.52 -13.23 23.84
C VAL A 64 15.56 -12.14 23.65
N SER A 65 16.33 -12.20 22.56
CA SER A 65 17.23 -11.12 22.15
C SER A 65 16.61 -10.25 21.06
N VAL A 66 17.18 -9.06 20.87
CA VAL A 66 16.72 -8.08 19.86
C VAL A 66 17.90 -7.63 19.01
N SER A 67 17.75 -7.73 17.70
CA SER A 67 18.72 -7.26 16.71
C SER A 67 18.04 -6.29 15.75
N ASN A 68 18.60 -5.08 15.62
CA ASN A 68 18.08 -4.03 14.74
C ASN A 68 19.06 -3.79 13.58
N GLU A 69 18.68 -4.23 12.39
CA GLU A 69 19.49 -4.15 11.17
C GLU A 69 19.07 -3.00 10.25
N VAL A 70 17.99 -2.27 10.58
CA VAL A 70 17.41 -1.24 9.72
C VAL A 70 17.75 0.19 10.12
N ASN A 71 17.69 0.50 11.42
CA ASN A 71 17.85 1.86 11.91
C ASN A 71 18.17 1.84 13.41
N GLN A 72 19.45 1.95 13.73
CA GLN A 72 19.96 1.90 15.11
C GLN A 72 19.40 3.01 16.03
N SER A 73 18.81 4.08 15.48
CA SER A 73 18.20 5.15 16.29
C SER A 73 16.79 4.82 16.76
N ARG A 74 16.12 3.84 16.13
CA ARG A 74 14.80 3.39 16.53
C ARG A 74 14.93 2.28 17.56
N ASP A 75 14.32 2.51 18.72
CA ASP A 75 14.26 1.53 19.78
C ASP A 75 13.02 0.63 19.61
N PHE A 76 13.26 -0.67 19.44
CA PHE A 76 12.20 -1.68 19.29
C PHE A 76 11.98 -2.49 20.57
N GLU A 77 12.86 -2.38 21.56
CA GLU A 77 12.77 -3.18 22.79
C GLU A 77 11.43 -3.00 23.52
N PRO A 78 10.84 -1.79 23.63
CA PRO A 78 9.53 -1.62 24.25
C PRO A 78 8.41 -2.39 23.53
N LEU A 79 8.46 -2.48 22.20
CA LEU A 79 7.44 -3.19 21.40
C LEU A 79 7.58 -4.71 21.55
N VAL A 80 8.82 -5.21 21.63
CA VAL A 80 9.09 -6.61 21.95
C VAL A 80 8.60 -6.93 23.35
N ALA A 81 8.96 -6.13 24.36
CA ALA A 81 8.51 -6.32 25.74
C ALA A 81 6.97 -6.37 25.85
N GLU A 82 6.26 -5.47 25.17
CA GLU A 82 4.79 -5.49 25.15
C GLU A 82 4.23 -6.76 24.49
N THR A 83 4.88 -7.25 23.42
CA THR A 83 4.49 -8.48 22.75
C THR A 83 4.64 -9.70 23.66
N LEU A 84 5.76 -9.79 24.37
CA LEU A 84 6.00 -10.88 25.31
C LEU A 84 4.96 -10.87 26.43
N ALA A 85 4.71 -9.71 27.04
CA ALA A 85 3.69 -9.56 28.08
C ALA A 85 2.28 -9.91 27.59
N TYR A 86 1.94 -9.59 26.33
CA TYR A 86 0.68 -10.00 25.72
C TYR A 86 0.55 -11.52 25.69
N TRP A 87 1.58 -12.24 25.23
CA TRP A 87 1.50 -13.69 25.13
C TRP A 87 1.59 -14.39 26.48
N GLU A 88 2.38 -13.91 27.44
CA GLU A 88 2.36 -14.42 28.82
C GLU A 88 0.96 -14.36 29.43
N ALA A 89 0.22 -13.28 29.17
CA ALA A 89 -1.13 -13.09 29.69
C ALA A 89 -2.22 -13.90 28.96
N ASN A 90 -1.94 -14.42 27.76
CA ASN A 90 -2.97 -14.96 26.87
C ASN A 90 -2.69 -16.37 26.31
N ALA A 91 -1.46 -16.88 26.43
CA ALA A 91 -1.06 -18.16 25.83
C ALA A 91 -1.85 -19.34 26.39
N GLU A 92 -2.20 -19.36 27.68
CA GLU A 92 -3.01 -20.45 28.24
C GLU A 92 -4.36 -20.56 27.53
N GLN A 93 -4.97 -19.42 27.22
CA GLN A 93 -6.26 -19.37 26.52
C GLN A 93 -6.15 -19.80 25.05
N TYR A 94 -5.13 -19.33 24.33
CA TYR A 94 -5.06 -19.49 22.87
C TYR A 94 -4.17 -20.67 22.43
N ALA A 95 -3.02 -20.86 23.07
CA ALA A 95 -2.08 -21.95 22.79
C ALA A 95 -2.30 -23.19 23.70
N GLY A 96 -3.06 -23.03 24.79
CA GLY A 96 -3.41 -24.14 25.70
C GLY A 96 -2.33 -24.46 26.73
N TYR A 97 -1.33 -23.58 26.91
CA TYR A 97 -0.29 -23.68 27.92
C TYR A 97 0.25 -22.29 28.29
N GLU A 98 0.79 -22.15 29.49
CA GLU A 98 1.46 -20.92 29.93
C GLU A 98 2.86 -20.81 29.29
N VAL A 99 3.27 -19.57 29.01
CA VAL A 99 4.62 -19.24 28.54
C VAL A 99 5.19 -18.15 29.44
N ASP A 100 6.51 -18.17 29.65
CA ASP A 100 7.25 -17.21 30.44
C ASP A 100 8.46 -16.75 29.61
N TYR A 101 8.63 -15.44 29.44
CA TYR A 101 9.73 -14.87 28.68
C TYR A 101 10.65 -14.01 29.54
N ARG A 102 11.91 -13.94 29.12
CA ARG A 102 12.91 -13.01 29.65
C ARG A 102 13.50 -12.22 28.50
N LEU A 103 13.13 -10.95 28.38
CA LEU A 103 13.79 -10.04 27.44
C LEU A 103 15.21 -9.75 27.92
N ASP A 104 16.18 -10.09 27.07
CA ASP A 104 17.61 -9.84 27.25
C ASP A 104 18.17 -9.46 25.88
N PRO A 105 18.06 -8.17 25.49
CA PRO A 105 18.31 -7.72 24.12
C PRO A 105 19.67 -8.14 23.58
N ASP A 106 20.68 -8.18 24.46
CA ASP A 106 22.08 -8.48 24.16
C ASP A 106 22.47 -9.96 24.40
N ALA A 107 21.50 -10.85 24.66
CA ALA A 107 21.79 -12.25 24.94
C ALA A 107 22.56 -12.93 23.80
N THR A 108 23.68 -13.57 24.13
CA THR A 108 24.53 -14.28 23.16
C THR A 108 24.06 -15.69 22.85
N ASP A 109 23.16 -16.24 23.67
CA ASP A 109 22.56 -17.57 23.53
C ASP A 109 21.06 -17.51 23.85
N PRO A 110 20.25 -16.83 23.02
CA PRO A 110 18.83 -16.65 23.25
C PRO A 110 18.03 -17.89 22.80
N ASP A 111 16.82 -18.02 23.32
CA ASP A 111 15.83 -18.97 22.81
C ASP A 111 15.19 -18.47 21.50
N PHE A 112 14.90 -17.17 21.45
CA PHE A 112 14.42 -16.47 20.25
C PHE A 112 15.25 -15.23 19.96
N SER A 113 15.56 -15.03 18.68
CA SER A 113 16.27 -13.86 18.17
C SER A 113 15.29 -13.03 17.32
N VAL A 114 14.86 -11.87 17.85
CA VAL A 114 13.97 -10.96 17.12
C VAL A 114 14.81 -10.03 16.27
N ARG A 115 14.69 -10.14 14.95
CA ARG A 115 15.50 -9.42 13.97
C ARG A 115 14.66 -8.44 13.17
N PHE A 116 14.90 -7.14 13.34
CA PHE A 116 14.29 -6.09 12.53
C PHE A 116 15.10 -5.88 11.26
N VAL A 117 14.53 -6.27 10.12
CA VAL A 117 15.19 -6.33 8.80
C VAL A 117 14.51 -5.40 7.80
N ALA A 118 15.22 -5.05 6.71
CA ALA A 118 14.70 -4.13 5.70
C ALA A 118 13.57 -4.73 4.86
N GLY A 119 13.61 -6.04 4.65
CA GLY A 119 12.63 -6.80 3.88
C GLY A 119 12.77 -8.29 4.16
N ILE A 120 11.73 -9.04 3.85
CA ILE A 120 11.71 -10.51 3.99
C ILE A 120 11.21 -11.06 2.67
N ASP A 121 12.04 -11.75 1.89
CA ASP A 121 11.61 -12.22 0.55
C ASP A 121 10.64 -13.42 0.62
N GLU A 122 10.89 -14.32 1.58
CA GLU A 122 10.13 -15.54 1.80
C GLU A 122 10.08 -15.95 3.27
N CYS A 123 8.98 -16.61 3.64
CA CYS A 123 8.75 -17.22 4.94
C CYS A 123 8.14 -18.62 4.77
N GLY A 124 8.98 -19.66 4.83
CA GLY A 124 8.52 -21.02 4.55
C GLY A 124 7.99 -21.17 3.13
N SER A 125 6.71 -21.53 2.97
CA SER A 125 6.04 -21.59 1.65
C SER A 125 5.52 -20.25 1.16
N GLU A 126 5.52 -19.23 2.02
CA GLU A 126 5.01 -17.91 1.68
C GLU A 126 6.03 -17.10 0.88
N ARG A 127 5.52 -16.44 -0.15
CA ARG A 127 6.29 -15.59 -1.07
C ARG A 127 5.55 -14.27 -1.22
N GLY A 128 6.30 -13.20 -1.52
CA GLY A 128 5.70 -11.90 -1.84
C GLY A 128 5.86 -10.85 -0.75
N HIS A 129 7.02 -10.83 -0.10
CA HIS A 129 7.41 -9.80 0.86
C HIS A 129 6.56 -9.75 2.15
N PRO A 130 6.44 -10.84 2.91
CA PRO A 130 5.68 -10.85 4.17
C PRO A 130 6.21 -9.80 5.17
N ALA A 131 5.30 -9.25 5.98
CA ALA A 131 5.60 -8.23 6.98
C ALA A 131 6.43 -8.75 8.16
N GLY A 132 6.28 -10.03 8.48
CA GLY A 132 7.04 -10.75 9.49
C GLY A 132 7.28 -12.20 9.07
N CYS A 133 8.09 -12.92 9.86
CA CYS A 133 8.28 -14.35 9.69
C CYS A 133 8.80 -14.99 10.97
N ALA A 134 8.07 -15.99 11.46
CA ALA A 134 8.45 -16.84 12.58
C ALA A 134 8.22 -18.34 12.30
N PRO A 135 9.00 -19.23 12.92
CA PRO A 135 8.75 -20.67 12.85
C PRO A 135 7.49 -21.04 13.65
N VAL A 136 6.75 -22.04 13.16
CA VAL A 136 5.63 -22.64 13.89
C VAL A 136 6.12 -23.81 14.74
N VAL A 137 6.05 -23.68 16.07
CA VAL A 137 6.51 -24.71 17.03
C VAL A 137 5.32 -25.42 17.66
N GLU A 138 4.94 -26.58 17.12
CA GLU A 138 3.80 -27.38 17.61
C GLU A 138 4.21 -28.46 18.62
N LYS A 139 5.51 -28.79 18.68
CA LYS A 139 6.01 -29.96 19.43
C LYS A 139 7.40 -29.72 20.01
N ARG A 140 7.69 -30.38 21.13
CA ARG A 140 9.00 -30.35 21.81
C ARG A 140 10.21 -30.61 20.91
N GLY A 141 10.08 -31.51 19.93
CA GLY A 141 11.19 -31.83 19.02
C GLY A 141 11.46 -30.80 17.92
N GLN A 142 10.65 -29.73 17.83
CA GLN A 142 10.82 -28.64 16.85
C GLN A 142 11.53 -27.43 17.44
N PHE A 143 11.74 -27.40 18.76
CA PHE A 143 12.40 -26.31 19.44
C PHE A 143 13.89 -26.61 19.59
N ASP A 144 14.71 -26.03 18.71
CA ASP A 144 16.17 -26.07 18.72
C ASP A 144 16.70 -24.63 18.63
N PRO A 145 16.90 -23.95 19.77
CA PRO A 145 17.23 -22.53 19.79
C PRO A 145 18.63 -22.22 19.25
N PRO A 146 18.88 -20.98 18.75
CA PRO A 146 17.93 -19.87 18.67
C PRO A 146 16.99 -19.99 17.46
N HIS A 147 15.71 -19.69 17.67
CA HIS A 147 14.75 -19.49 16.58
C HIS A 147 14.70 -18.02 16.16
N ASP A 148 14.83 -17.75 14.87
CA ASP A 148 14.75 -16.40 14.32
C ASP A 148 13.30 -15.96 14.11
N VAL A 149 12.95 -14.79 14.64
CA VAL A 149 11.70 -14.07 14.37
C VAL A 149 12.06 -12.79 13.62
N ARG A 150 11.75 -12.73 12.33
CA ARG A 150 12.11 -11.59 11.47
C ARG A 150 10.92 -10.65 11.32
N ILE A 151 11.15 -9.35 11.43
CA ILE A 151 10.11 -8.31 11.34
C ILE A 151 10.60 -7.23 10.39
N GLN A 152 9.77 -6.76 9.45
CA GLN A 152 10.15 -5.58 8.67
C GLN A 152 10.14 -4.33 9.55
N GLY A 153 11.26 -3.61 9.58
CA GLY A 153 11.44 -2.48 10.49
C GLY A 153 10.93 -1.12 9.98
N GLY A 154 10.28 -1.08 8.81
CA GLY A 154 9.78 0.14 8.17
C GLY A 154 8.37 0.58 8.58
N PHE A 155 7.71 -0.16 9.48
CA PHE A 155 6.33 0.10 9.89
C PHE A 155 6.20 1.09 11.06
N SER A 156 5.03 1.71 11.24
CA SER A 156 4.69 2.46 12.46
C SER A 156 4.74 1.55 13.69
N ASP A 157 4.89 2.12 14.89
CA ASP A 157 4.98 1.33 16.14
C ASP A 157 3.76 0.42 16.35
N ALA A 158 2.56 0.93 16.06
CA ALA A 158 1.32 0.15 16.16
C ALA A 158 1.32 -1.05 15.18
N SER A 159 1.79 -0.83 13.96
CA SER A 159 1.87 -1.88 12.94
C SER A 159 2.98 -2.88 13.26
N THR A 160 4.15 -2.43 13.70
CA THR A 160 5.25 -3.29 14.16
C THR A 160 4.81 -4.17 15.33
N LEU A 161 4.08 -3.62 16.30
CA LEU A 161 3.54 -4.36 17.44
C LEU A 161 2.50 -5.41 17.01
N ALA A 162 1.63 -5.08 16.04
CA ALA A 162 0.67 -6.03 15.49
C ALA A 162 1.38 -7.23 14.84
N VAL A 163 2.41 -6.96 14.02
CA VAL A 163 3.23 -8.01 13.38
C VAL A 163 3.97 -8.84 14.44
N LEU A 164 4.61 -8.21 15.42
CA LEU A 164 5.28 -8.93 16.50
C LEU A 164 4.33 -9.88 17.24
N LYS A 165 3.12 -9.42 17.60
CA LYS A 165 2.11 -10.28 18.24
C LYS A 165 1.73 -11.46 17.34
N HIS A 166 1.51 -11.23 16.06
CA HIS A 166 1.22 -12.29 15.08
C HIS A 166 2.35 -13.32 15.01
N GLU A 167 3.59 -12.88 14.77
CA GLU A 167 4.74 -13.77 14.63
C GLU A 167 5.04 -14.56 15.91
N PHE A 168 4.90 -13.96 17.08
CA PHE A 168 5.05 -14.70 18.34
C PHE A 168 3.93 -15.73 18.53
N GLY A 169 2.72 -15.49 18.03
CA GLY A 169 1.67 -16.50 18.00
C GLY A 169 2.07 -17.74 17.20
N HIS A 170 2.76 -17.57 16.07
CA HIS A 170 3.35 -18.70 15.34
C HIS A 170 4.38 -19.45 16.16
N THR A 171 5.25 -18.77 16.89
CA THR A 171 6.21 -19.45 17.77
C THR A 171 5.50 -20.32 18.81
N LEU A 172 4.27 -19.98 19.21
CA LEU A 172 3.42 -20.76 20.12
C LEU A 172 2.58 -21.84 19.42
N GLY A 173 2.81 -22.09 18.14
CA GLY A 173 2.13 -23.12 17.36
C GLY A 173 0.79 -22.69 16.75
N LEU A 174 0.40 -21.42 16.90
CA LEU A 174 -0.84 -20.89 16.30
C LEU A 174 -0.67 -20.66 14.80
N ARG A 175 -1.76 -20.81 14.05
CA ARG A 175 -1.86 -20.60 12.61
C ARG A 175 -2.84 -19.49 12.29
N HIS A 176 -2.96 -19.12 11.02
CA HIS A 176 -3.73 -17.94 10.63
C HIS A 176 -5.23 -17.99 10.92
N ASP A 177 -5.79 -19.19 11.02
CA ASP A 177 -7.22 -19.41 11.30
C ASP A 177 -7.50 -19.57 12.81
N ASP A 178 -6.46 -19.58 13.65
CA ASP A 178 -6.60 -19.75 15.09
C ASP A 178 -6.97 -18.44 15.78
N ALA A 179 -7.53 -18.54 16.98
CA ALA A 179 -7.80 -17.39 17.82
C ALA A 179 -6.50 -16.84 18.46
N PRO A 180 -6.42 -15.52 18.73
CA PRO A 180 -7.41 -14.50 18.43
C PRO A 180 -7.34 -14.05 16.97
N ALA A 181 -8.47 -14.02 16.28
CA ALA A 181 -8.54 -13.75 14.85
C ALA A 181 -8.02 -12.34 14.49
N GLU A 182 -8.18 -11.36 15.37
CA GLU A 182 -7.63 -10.00 15.17
C GLU A 182 -6.10 -9.96 15.16
N VAL A 183 -5.43 -10.93 15.80
CA VAL A 183 -3.96 -11.06 15.83
C VAL A 183 -3.49 -12.05 14.77
N MET A 184 -4.06 -13.25 14.71
CA MET A 184 -3.53 -14.34 13.90
C MET A 184 -3.97 -14.32 12.45
N ARG A 185 -4.99 -13.56 12.04
CA ARG A 185 -5.42 -13.50 10.63
C ARG A 185 -4.25 -13.25 9.67
N ALA A 186 -4.28 -13.92 8.53
CA ALA A 186 -3.23 -13.83 7.51
C ALA A 186 -3.05 -12.42 6.90
N GLU A 187 -4.09 -11.59 6.96
CA GLU A 187 -4.10 -10.27 6.33
C GLU A 187 -4.51 -9.18 7.32
N SER A 188 -3.68 -8.12 7.39
CA SER A 188 -3.93 -6.93 8.19
C SER A 188 -3.51 -5.67 7.43
N VAL A 189 -4.18 -4.56 7.72
CA VAL A 189 -3.75 -3.24 7.24
C VAL A 189 -2.62 -2.76 8.14
N LEU A 190 -1.47 -2.46 7.54
CA LEU A 190 -0.29 -1.92 8.21
C LEU A 190 0.02 -0.54 7.64
N THR A 191 0.60 0.30 8.47
CA THR A 191 1.09 1.63 8.07
C THR A 191 2.60 1.73 8.24
N THR A 192 3.25 2.48 7.37
CA THR A 192 4.69 2.75 7.43
C THR A 192 5.04 3.77 8.51
N LEU A 193 6.34 3.97 8.73
CA LEU A 193 6.81 5.21 9.35
C LEU A 193 6.35 6.43 8.53
N PRO A 194 6.26 7.62 9.16
CA PRO A 194 5.89 8.85 8.47
C PRO A 194 6.76 9.09 7.22
N ARG A 195 6.12 9.52 6.14
CA ARG A 195 6.75 9.86 4.86
C ARG A 195 6.44 11.31 4.51
N THR A 196 7.06 11.80 3.43
CA THR A 196 6.79 13.15 2.93
C THR A 196 5.50 13.13 2.12
N ASP A 197 4.55 13.99 2.48
CA ASP A 197 3.32 14.17 1.70
C ASP A 197 3.65 14.63 0.25
N ALA A 198 2.91 14.12 -0.72
CA ALA A 198 2.97 14.44 -2.15
C ALA A 198 2.96 15.95 -2.44
N VAL A 199 2.22 16.73 -1.64
CA VAL A 199 2.14 18.19 -1.80
C VAL A 199 3.42 18.92 -1.39
N ASN A 200 4.34 18.23 -0.70
CA ASN A 200 5.66 18.75 -0.34
C ASN A 200 6.77 18.13 -1.22
N GLU A 201 6.41 17.23 -2.14
CA GLU A 201 7.33 16.64 -3.11
C GLU A 201 7.42 17.51 -4.35
N SER A 202 8.62 17.63 -4.92
CA SER A 202 8.82 18.35 -6.19
C SER A 202 8.10 17.68 -7.36
N TYR A 203 7.82 16.37 -7.25
CA TYR A 203 7.03 15.61 -8.20
C TYR A 203 6.44 14.37 -7.51
N ALA A 204 5.11 14.24 -7.55
CA ALA A 204 4.39 13.25 -6.75
C ALA A 204 3.89 12.01 -7.52
N TRP A 205 4.23 11.84 -8.80
CA TRP A 205 3.82 10.67 -9.59
C TRP A 205 4.95 9.65 -9.72
N ASN A 206 4.59 8.37 -9.90
CA ASN A 206 5.57 7.30 -10.11
C ASN A 206 6.22 7.30 -11.51
N GLY A 207 5.62 7.98 -12.49
CA GLY A 207 6.12 8.02 -13.87
C GLY A 207 5.89 9.40 -14.48
N SER A 208 6.75 9.77 -15.43
CA SER A 208 6.76 11.11 -16.02
C SER A 208 5.87 11.24 -17.28
N GLU A 209 5.41 10.13 -17.86
CA GLU A 209 4.38 10.12 -18.91
C GLU A 209 3.00 9.86 -18.29
N LEU A 210 2.12 10.87 -18.32
CA LEU A 210 0.79 10.81 -17.73
C LEU A 210 -0.28 10.61 -18.81
N SER A 211 -1.11 9.60 -18.64
CA SER A 211 -2.23 9.32 -19.54
C SER A 211 -3.43 10.22 -19.25
N VAL A 212 -3.97 10.87 -20.28
CA VAL A 212 -5.05 11.86 -20.15
C VAL A 212 -6.30 11.43 -20.91
N TYR A 213 -7.40 11.24 -20.18
CA TYR A 213 -8.73 11.05 -20.76
C TYR A 213 -9.54 12.34 -20.67
N VAL A 214 -10.22 12.69 -21.75
CA VAL A 214 -11.05 13.90 -21.81
C VAL A 214 -12.49 13.55 -22.17
N ASP A 215 -13.40 13.89 -21.26
CA ASP A 215 -14.83 13.69 -21.40
C ASP A 215 -15.52 14.99 -21.83
N LEU A 216 -15.93 15.00 -23.09
CA LEU A 216 -16.75 16.06 -23.71
C LEU A 216 -18.17 15.55 -24.04
N GLY A 217 -18.60 14.43 -23.46
CA GLY A 217 -19.87 13.78 -23.79
C GLY A 217 -21.08 14.67 -23.56
N ALA A 218 -21.02 15.51 -22.52
CA ALA A 218 -22.07 16.44 -22.13
C ALA A 218 -21.99 17.82 -22.82
N THR A 219 -20.97 18.07 -23.66
CA THR A 219 -20.79 19.36 -24.33
C THR A 219 -21.40 19.37 -25.74
N PRO A 220 -21.88 20.53 -26.23
CA PRO A 220 -22.39 20.68 -27.60
C PRO A 220 -21.30 20.34 -28.64
N GLN A 221 -21.68 19.62 -29.70
CA GLN A 221 -20.72 19.21 -30.74
C GLN A 221 -19.92 20.37 -31.34
N ARG A 222 -20.57 21.52 -31.54
CA ARG A 222 -19.95 22.73 -32.10
C ARG A 222 -18.79 23.29 -31.27
N ASP A 223 -18.73 22.97 -29.97
CA ASP A 223 -17.74 23.51 -29.04
C ASP A 223 -16.59 22.51 -28.81
N ARG A 224 -16.73 21.24 -29.25
CA ARG A 224 -15.79 20.15 -28.92
C ARG A 224 -14.40 20.34 -29.49
N ASP A 225 -14.29 20.87 -30.71
CA ASP A 225 -13.00 21.08 -31.35
C ASP A 225 -12.18 22.14 -30.61
N GLU A 226 -12.83 23.24 -30.21
CA GLU A 226 -12.20 24.28 -29.39
C GLU A 226 -11.84 23.76 -28.01
N LEU A 227 -12.73 23.01 -27.35
CA LEU A 227 -12.44 22.41 -26.04
C LEU A 227 -11.27 21.43 -26.08
N ASN A 228 -11.15 20.62 -27.15
CA ASN A 228 -10.00 19.75 -27.34
C ASN A 228 -8.73 20.56 -27.53
N ARG A 229 -8.75 21.59 -28.39
CA ARG A 229 -7.61 22.50 -28.59
C ARG A 229 -7.16 23.12 -27.27
N GLN A 230 -8.08 23.66 -26.49
CA GLN A 230 -7.80 24.25 -25.18
C GLN A 230 -7.06 23.30 -24.25
N VAL A 231 -7.51 22.04 -24.18
CA VAL A 231 -6.82 21.03 -23.36
C VAL A 231 -5.48 20.62 -23.97
N ASP A 232 -5.39 20.40 -25.28
CA ASP A 232 -4.14 20.01 -25.95
C ASP A 232 -3.05 21.07 -25.78
N GLU A 233 -3.37 22.34 -25.99
CA GLU A 233 -2.43 23.44 -25.83
C GLU A 233 -2.01 23.62 -24.36
N THR A 234 -2.94 23.38 -23.42
CA THR A 234 -2.63 23.40 -21.98
C THR A 234 -1.65 22.30 -21.60
N LEU A 235 -1.84 21.07 -22.09
CA LEU A 235 -0.91 19.97 -21.82
C LEU A 235 0.45 20.26 -22.46
N ALA A 236 0.46 20.66 -23.73
CA ALA A 236 1.67 20.99 -24.45
C ALA A 236 2.46 22.13 -23.79
N TYR A 237 1.79 23.07 -23.13
CA TYR A 237 2.45 24.12 -22.33
C TYR A 237 3.28 23.54 -21.17
N PHE A 238 2.75 22.55 -20.45
CA PHE A 238 3.49 21.86 -19.40
C PHE A 238 4.59 20.96 -19.93
N GLU A 239 4.39 20.30 -21.08
CA GLU A 239 5.46 19.52 -21.75
C GLU A 239 6.66 20.39 -22.19
N ARG A 240 6.43 21.71 -22.36
CA ARG A 240 7.49 22.69 -22.64
C ARG A 240 8.14 23.25 -21.37
N GLY A 241 7.85 22.68 -20.20
CA GLY A 241 8.41 23.09 -18.90
C GLY A 241 7.69 24.26 -18.23
N ALA A 242 6.62 24.80 -18.84
CA ALA A 242 5.79 25.87 -18.27
C ALA A 242 6.60 27.04 -17.66
N GLY A 243 7.59 27.55 -18.41
CA GLY A 243 8.46 28.63 -17.93
C GLY A 243 9.39 28.19 -16.78
N GLU A 244 9.93 26.97 -16.84
CA GLU A 244 10.82 26.34 -15.86
C GLU A 244 10.15 26.04 -14.49
N THR A 245 8.82 26.12 -14.42
CA THR A 245 8.07 25.81 -13.19
C THR A 245 7.80 24.32 -13.02
N VAL A 246 7.88 23.54 -14.11
CA VAL A 246 7.68 22.08 -14.11
C VAL A 246 8.91 21.39 -14.71
N ALA A 247 9.18 20.16 -14.27
CA ALA A 247 10.27 19.35 -14.78
C ALA A 247 10.13 19.05 -16.29
N ASP A 248 11.25 19.10 -17.01
CA ASP A 248 11.31 18.93 -18.48
C ASP A 248 11.00 17.51 -18.98
N ASP A 249 10.88 16.52 -18.08
CA ASP A 249 10.65 15.11 -18.41
C ASP A 249 9.18 14.69 -18.30
N VAL A 250 8.29 15.61 -17.93
CA VAL A 250 6.84 15.40 -17.89
C VAL A 250 6.26 15.42 -19.30
N SER A 251 5.49 14.40 -19.65
CA SER A 251 4.79 14.28 -20.93
C SER A 251 3.37 13.75 -20.75
N PHE A 252 2.50 13.98 -21.74
CA PHE A 252 1.10 13.57 -21.69
C PHE A 252 0.71 12.74 -22.92
N VAL A 253 0.00 11.65 -22.68
CA VAL A 253 -0.54 10.80 -23.75
C VAL A 253 -2.06 10.72 -23.66
N ARG A 254 -2.75 11.09 -24.74
CA ARG A 254 -4.21 10.95 -24.80
C ARG A 254 -4.61 9.48 -24.75
N THR A 255 -5.61 9.15 -23.93
CA THR A 255 -6.19 7.81 -23.86
C THR A 255 -7.71 7.87 -24.01
N GLN A 256 -8.29 6.78 -24.52
CA GLN A 256 -9.75 6.56 -24.56
C GLN A 256 -10.24 5.73 -23.36
N ASN A 257 -9.32 5.20 -22.55
CA ASN A 257 -9.66 4.40 -21.38
C ASN A 257 -9.69 5.30 -20.12
N ARG A 258 -10.89 5.79 -19.77
CA ARG A 258 -11.11 6.64 -18.58
C ARG A 258 -10.60 6.02 -17.28
N THR A 259 -10.73 4.71 -17.12
CA THR A 259 -10.41 4.02 -15.87
C THR A 259 -8.91 3.83 -15.68
N ALA A 260 -8.16 3.71 -16.78
CA ALA A 260 -6.70 3.59 -16.74
C ALA A 260 -5.98 4.94 -16.87
N ALA A 261 -6.72 6.05 -16.98
CA ALA A 261 -6.13 7.38 -17.13
C ALA A 261 -5.63 7.91 -15.78
N ASP A 262 -4.42 8.47 -15.78
CA ASP A 262 -3.85 9.19 -14.63
C ASP A 262 -4.58 10.51 -14.43
N VAL A 263 -4.86 11.23 -15.51
CA VAL A 263 -5.59 12.49 -15.52
C VAL A 263 -6.92 12.33 -16.26
N VAL A 264 -8.02 12.71 -15.61
CA VAL A 264 -9.36 12.76 -16.23
C VAL A 264 -9.87 14.18 -16.22
N ILE A 265 -10.11 14.75 -17.40
CA ILE A 265 -10.70 16.08 -17.53
C ILE A 265 -12.12 15.92 -18.04
N GLN A 266 -13.09 16.34 -17.25
CA GLN A 266 -14.51 16.32 -17.61
C GLN A 266 -15.03 17.75 -17.76
N VAL A 267 -15.56 18.05 -18.95
CA VAL A 267 -16.19 19.34 -19.23
C VAL A 267 -17.70 19.15 -19.34
N GLY A 268 -18.44 19.82 -18.45
CA GLY A 268 -19.89 19.66 -18.32
C GLY A 268 -20.30 18.38 -17.58
N GLY A 269 -21.59 18.05 -17.67
CA GLY A 269 -22.17 16.86 -17.07
C GLY A 269 -22.40 16.97 -15.55
N GLU A 270 -22.55 15.81 -14.90
CA GLU A 270 -22.66 15.72 -13.45
C GLU A 270 -21.27 15.74 -12.81
N THR A 271 -21.11 16.46 -11.71
CA THR A 271 -19.82 16.57 -11.02
C THR A 271 -20.03 16.74 -9.52
N PRO A 272 -19.05 16.32 -8.70
CA PRO A 272 -19.01 16.64 -7.28
C PRO A 272 -18.74 18.12 -6.99
N CYS A 273 -18.38 18.96 -7.96
CA CYS A 273 -18.09 20.38 -7.71
C CYS A 273 -19.32 21.15 -7.23
N GLU A 274 -19.10 22.05 -6.27
CA GLU A 274 -20.00 23.17 -6.04
C GLU A 274 -20.01 24.06 -7.30
N ARG A 275 -21.20 24.38 -7.83
CA ARG A 275 -21.36 25.06 -9.13
C ARG A 275 -20.74 26.46 -9.18
N ASP A 276 -20.44 27.02 -8.02
CA ASP A 276 -20.10 28.41 -7.77
C ASP A 276 -18.66 28.78 -8.21
N ARG A 277 -17.80 27.77 -8.47
CA ARG A 277 -16.35 27.97 -8.72
C ARG A 277 -15.89 27.71 -10.15
N GLY A 278 -16.78 27.33 -11.07
CA GLY A 278 -16.49 27.10 -12.49
C GLY A 278 -15.62 25.86 -12.80
N SER A 279 -14.73 25.46 -11.89
CA SER A 279 -14.04 24.17 -11.92
C SER A 279 -13.66 23.69 -10.51
N CYS A 280 -13.38 22.41 -10.37
CA CYS A 280 -12.76 21.82 -9.17
C CYS A 280 -11.93 20.58 -9.54
N ARG A 281 -11.22 20.03 -8.55
CA ARG A 281 -10.41 18.82 -8.71
C ARG A 281 -10.67 17.80 -7.60
N TYR A 282 -10.38 16.53 -7.91
CA TYR A 282 -10.20 15.45 -6.95
C TYR A 282 -8.83 14.80 -7.21
N VAL A 283 -8.14 14.40 -6.14
CA VAL A 283 -6.86 13.71 -6.23
C VAL A 283 -6.95 12.40 -5.45
N GLY A 284 -6.47 11.33 -6.05
CA GLY A 284 -6.36 10.00 -5.45
C GLY A 284 -4.93 9.49 -5.53
N GLY A 285 -4.57 8.59 -4.62
CA GLY A 285 -3.21 8.12 -4.50
C GLY A 285 -2.98 7.19 -3.31
N LEU A 286 -1.71 6.99 -2.98
CA LEU A 286 -1.26 6.15 -1.88
C LEU A 286 -1.07 6.97 -0.60
N ASP A 287 -1.54 6.41 0.52
CA ASP A 287 -1.34 6.90 1.90
C ASP A 287 -0.76 5.73 2.75
N PRO A 288 0.49 5.32 2.51
CA PRO A 288 1.15 4.23 3.23
C PRO A 288 1.33 4.47 4.74
N ASP A 289 1.45 5.71 5.22
CA ASP A 289 1.64 5.96 6.66
C ASP A 289 0.34 6.20 7.43
N GLY A 290 -0.78 6.37 6.71
CA GLY A 290 -2.14 6.40 7.24
C GLY A 290 -2.51 7.70 7.93
N ASP A 291 -1.84 8.81 7.60
CA ASP A 291 -2.11 10.11 8.21
C ASP A 291 -3.26 10.89 7.53
N GLY A 292 -3.81 10.33 6.44
CA GLY A 292 -4.90 10.89 5.66
C GLY A 292 -4.44 11.86 4.56
N ARG A 293 -3.13 11.98 4.33
CA ARG A 293 -2.51 12.69 3.22
C ARG A 293 -1.92 11.67 2.25
N LEU A 294 -1.67 12.12 1.03
CA LEU A 294 -1.15 11.24 -0.01
C LEU A 294 0.35 11.45 -0.09
N GLU A 295 1.13 10.37 -0.19
CA GLU A 295 2.58 10.41 -0.48
C GLU A 295 2.86 10.30 -1.98
N THR A 296 1.89 9.79 -2.75
CA THR A 296 2.03 9.60 -4.20
C THR A 296 0.68 9.76 -4.87
N PHE A 297 0.62 10.52 -5.97
CA PHE A 297 -0.56 10.63 -6.81
C PHE A 297 -0.65 9.46 -7.79
N GLU A 298 -1.85 8.90 -7.89
CA GLU A 298 -2.21 7.90 -8.90
C GLU A 298 -3.36 8.38 -9.78
N ARG A 299 -4.05 9.45 -9.36
CA ARG A 299 -5.18 9.98 -10.12
C ARG A 299 -5.44 11.46 -9.85
N LEU A 300 -5.67 12.20 -10.92
CA LEU A 300 -6.18 13.57 -10.91
C LEU A 300 -7.48 13.62 -11.73
N GLU A 301 -8.56 14.07 -11.12
CA GLU A 301 -9.80 14.36 -11.83
C GLU A 301 -10.07 15.85 -11.80
N VAL A 302 -10.22 16.44 -12.99
CA VAL A 302 -10.52 17.84 -13.21
C VAL A 302 -11.92 17.96 -13.76
N TYR A 303 -12.73 18.77 -13.11
CA TYR A 303 -14.13 19.00 -13.48
C TYR A 303 -14.33 20.46 -13.83
N VAL A 304 -14.88 20.74 -15.00
CA VAL A 304 -15.13 22.10 -15.49
C VAL A 304 -16.61 22.25 -15.82
N LEU A 305 -17.28 23.27 -15.27
CA LEU A 305 -18.71 23.49 -15.42
C LEU A 305 -19.06 24.93 -15.75
N GLY A 306 -19.96 25.10 -16.73
CA GLY A 306 -20.63 26.38 -16.97
C GLY A 306 -19.68 27.49 -17.45
N LEU A 307 -18.49 27.12 -17.92
CA LEU A 307 -17.53 28.03 -18.51
C LEU A 307 -17.68 28.07 -20.03
N GLU A 308 -17.37 29.22 -20.62
CA GLU A 308 -17.22 29.33 -22.07
C GLU A 308 -15.95 28.62 -22.53
N PRO A 309 -15.93 28.05 -23.76
CA PRO A 309 -14.82 27.22 -24.22
C PRO A 309 -13.45 27.85 -24.06
N GLU A 310 -13.33 29.17 -24.28
CA GLU A 310 -12.05 29.87 -24.23
C GLU A 310 -11.44 29.94 -22.83
N ALA A 311 -12.24 29.77 -21.77
CA ALA A 311 -11.75 29.78 -20.40
C ALA A 311 -11.32 28.39 -19.90
N VAL A 312 -11.62 27.31 -20.64
CA VAL A 312 -11.43 25.94 -20.17
C VAL A 312 -9.95 25.61 -19.99
N GLY A 313 -9.09 26.02 -20.93
CA GLY A 313 -7.66 25.74 -20.87
C GLY A 313 -7.04 26.26 -19.57
N TRP A 314 -7.34 27.50 -19.18
CA TRP A 314 -6.79 28.08 -17.95
C TRP A 314 -7.23 27.32 -16.68
N HIS A 315 -8.52 26.94 -16.61
CA HIS A 315 -9.05 26.19 -15.47
C HIS A 315 -8.50 24.76 -15.42
N VAL A 316 -8.27 24.12 -16.57
CA VAL A 316 -7.59 22.83 -16.65
C VAL A 316 -6.14 22.99 -16.22
N GLY A 317 -5.43 24.00 -16.74
CA GLY A 317 -4.03 24.24 -16.48
C GLY A 317 -3.74 24.46 -15.01
N ARG A 318 -4.60 25.17 -14.31
CA ARG A 318 -4.60 25.29 -12.84
C ARG A 318 -4.59 23.94 -12.12
N HIS A 319 -5.52 23.07 -12.46
CA HIS A 319 -5.67 21.81 -11.73
C HIS A 319 -4.61 20.79 -12.13
N VAL A 320 -4.15 20.82 -13.39
CA VAL A 320 -3.00 20.03 -13.85
C VAL A 320 -1.71 20.52 -13.17
N GLY A 321 -1.48 21.83 -13.08
CA GLY A 321 -0.35 22.40 -12.35
C GLY A 321 -0.28 21.94 -10.90
N TYR A 322 -1.42 21.89 -10.20
CA TYR A 322 -1.47 21.29 -8.86
C TYR A 322 -1.04 19.83 -8.85
N GLY A 323 -1.48 19.04 -9.84
CA GLY A 323 -1.03 17.65 -9.99
C GLY A 323 0.46 17.54 -10.24
N LEU A 324 1.10 18.57 -10.80
CA LEU A 324 2.54 18.66 -11.05
C LEU A 324 3.28 19.36 -9.92
N SER A 325 2.72 19.34 -8.70
CA SER A 325 3.30 19.92 -7.48
C SER A 325 3.42 21.46 -7.46
N LEU A 326 2.63 22.19 -8.27
CA LEU A 326 2.46 23.64 -8.12
C LEU A 326 1.37 23.90 -7.05
N ASN A 327 1.79 24.07 -5.79
CA ASN A 327 0.95 24.08 -4.60
C ASN A 327 0.75 25.47 -3.99
N THR A 328 1.67 26.40 -4.22
CA THR A 328 1.54 27.82 -3.83
C THR A 328 1.41 28.72 -5.06
N GLU A 329 0.87 29.93 -4.88
CA GLU A 329 0.60 30.84 -6.02
C GLU A 329 1.88 31.24 -6.76
N ASP A 330 2.98 31.42 -6.03
CA ASP A 330 4.27 31.81 -6.57
C ASP A 330 4.99 30.68 -7.33
N GLU A 331 4.54 29.44 -7.18
CA GLU A 331 5.01 28.30 -7.98
C GLU A 331 4.32 28.24 -9.35
N TYR A 332 3.14 28.85 -9.51
CA TYR A 332 2.48 28.89 -10.82
C TYR A 332 3.19 29.87 -11.78
N PRO A 333 3.32 29.50 -13.07
CA PRO A 333 3.79 30.44 -14.07
C PRO A 333 2.79 31.59 -14.22
N GLU A 334 3.30 32.78 -14.57
CA GLU A 334 2.53 34.04 -14.64
C GLU A 334 1.15 33.91 -15.29
N PRO A 335 0.97 33.25 -16.46
CA PRO A 335 -0.34 33.18 -17.11
C PRO A 335 -1.38 32.38 -16.33
N LEU A 336 -0.92 31.49 -15.43
CA LEU A 336 -1.77 30.66 -14.57
C LEU A 336 -1.92 31.25 -13.17
N GLN A 337 -1.47 32.47 -12.86
CA GLN A 337 -1.63 33.08 -11.53
C GLN A 337 -3.04 33.68 -11.27
N THR A 338 -3.48 33.81 -10.00
CA THR A 338 -4.90 34.08 -9.61
C THR A 338 -5.35 35.50 -9.85
N ASP A 339 -4.39 36.38 -9.99
CA ASP A 339 -4.57 37.75 -10.43
C ASP A 339 -4.78 37.87 -11.96
N ALA A 340 -4.58 36.81 -12.75
CA ALA A 340 -4.91 36.79 -14.18
C ALA A 340 -6.37 37.26 -14.38
N SER A 341 -6.52 38.28 -15.21
CA SER A 341 -7.78 38.93 -15.54
C SER A 341 -8.69 38.01 -16.34
N PHE A 342 -9.98 38.37 -16.41
CA PHE A 342 -10.95 37.66 -17.24
C PHE A 342 -10.51 37.54 -18.72
N GLY A 343 -9.79 38.54 -19.25
CA GLY A 343 -9.27 38.50 -20.62
C GLY A 343 -8.12 37.51 -20.77
N GLU A 344 -7.17 37.52 -19.84
CA GLU A 344 -5.99 36.63 -19.86
C GLU A 344 -6.38 35.15 -19.71
N ARG A 345 -7.37 34.84 -18.87
CA ARG A 345 -7.88 33.47 -18.73
C ARG A 345 -8.52 32.91 -20.00
N ARG A 346 -8.81 33.76 -20.98
CA ARG A 346 -9.49 33.43 -22.25
C ARG A 346 -8.64 33.65 -23.49
N SER A 347 -7.45 34.21 -23.33
CA SER A 347 -6.50 34.34 -24.43
C SER A 347 -5.81 33.00 -24.68
N ASP A 348 -5.03 32.92 -25.75
CA ASP A 348 -4.09 31.83 -26.01
C ASP A 348 -2.86 31.98 -25.06
N TRP A 349 -3.11 31.96 -23.75
CA TRP A 349 -2.14 32.30 -22.69
C TRP A 349 -0.90 31.38 -22.71
N TRP A 350 -1.04 30.17 -23.22
CA TRP A 350 0.02 29.17 -23.40
C TRP A 350 1.08 29.56 -24.45
N GLU A 351 0.85 30.60 -25.24
CA GLU A 351 1.84 31.16 -26.17
C GLU A 351 2.82 32.13 -25.48
N SER A 352 2.52 32.54 -24.25
CA SER A 352 3.22 33.63 -23.54
C SER A 352 4.41 33.17 -22.69
N GLY A 353 4.81 31.89 -22.79
CA GLY A 353 5.83 31.25 -21.94
C GLY A 353 7.00 30.68 -22.69
#